data_AF-A0A2L2Z9I5-F1
#
_entry.id   AF-A0A2L2Z9I5-F1
#
_cell.length_a   1.000
_cell.length_b   1.000
_cell.length_c   1.000
_cell.angle_alpha   90.00
_cell.angle_beta   90.00
_cell.angle_gamma   90.00
#
_symmetry.space_group_name_H-M   'P 1'
#
loop_
_entity.id
_entity.type
_entity.pdbx_description
1 polymer ?
#
loop_
_entity_poly.entity_id
_entity_poly.type
_entity_poly.pdbx_seq_one_letter_code
_entity_poly.pdbx_strand_id
1 'polypeptide(L)' 'MPTLGFTHMHPAQLTTVGKRASLCISDLVADLINIQRVRDVLRFRGEKGTTGTLASLLAGCVGNHEKVIDLD' A
#
# COMPACT_ATOMS: atom_id res chain seq x y z
N MET A 1 24.79 -2.03 -24.86
CA MET A 1 25.14 -3.47 -24.92
C MET A 1 24.02 -4.25 -25.59
N PRO A 2 24.16 -4.61 -26.88
CA PRO A 2 23.22 -5.47 -27.60
C PRO A 2 23.17 -6.90 -27.01
N THR A 3 22.03 -7.57 -27.13
CA THR A 3 21.82 -8.97 -26.72
C THR A 3 20.68 -9.60 -27.52
N LEU A 4 20.68 -10.92 -27.67
CA LEU A 4 19.57 -11.67 -28.28
C LEU A 4 18.25 -11.47 -27.50
N GLY A 5 17.15 -11.24 -28.22
CA GLY A 5 15.80 -11.22 -27.63
C GLY A 5 15.22 -12.62 -27.53
N PHE A 6 14.23 -12.81 -26.66
CA PHE A 6 13.54 -14.09 -26.49
C PHE A 6 12.02 -13.90 -26.42
N THR A 7 11.30 -14.67 -27.21
CA THR A 7 9.83 -14.82 -27.14
C THR A 7 9.51 -16.30 -27.08
N HIS A 8 8.66 -16.74 -26.16
CA HIS A 8 8.46 -18.18 -25.89
C HIS A 8 9.77 -18.94 -25.59
N MET A 9 10.79 -18.27 -25.03
CA MET A 9 12.14 -18.81 -24.86
C MET A 9 12.85 -19.22 -26.16
N HIS A 10 12.35 -18.77 -27.32
CA HIS A 10 12.99 -18.94 -28.62
C HIS A 10 13.69 -17.64 -29.05
N PRO A 11 14.80 -17.72 -29.80
CA PRO A 11 15.50 -16.57 -30.35
C PRO A 11 14.57 -15.63 -31.11
N ALA A 12 14.68 -14.33 -30.81
CA ALA A 12 13.91 -13.27 -31.45
C ALA A 12 14.85 -12.09 -31.81
N GLN A 13 14.26 -11.01 -32.35
CA GLN A 13 14.98 -9.80 -32.73
C GLN A 13 15.86 -9.27 -31.58
N LEU A 14 17.03 -8.71 -31.93
CA LEU A 14 17.96 -8.14 -30.98
C LEU A 14 17.30 -7.07 -30.09
N THR A 15 17.72 -7.05 -28.83
CA THR A 15 17.40 -6.01 -27.86
C THR A 15 18.69 -5.53 -27.19
N THR A 16 18.57 -4.71 -26.15
CA THR A 16 19.70 -4.35 -25.30
C THR A 16 19.48 -4.86 -23.88
N VAL A 17 20.57 -5.09 -23.14
CA VAL A 17 20.48 -5.49 -21.73
C VAL A 17 19.73 -4.44 -20.91
N GLY A 18 19.94 -3.15 -21.18
CA GLY A 18 19.22 -2.05 -20.55
C GLY A 18 17.72 -2.08 -20.86
N LYS A 19 17.34 -2.29 -22.13
CA LYS A 19 15.92 -2.40 -22.50
C LYS A 19 15.25 -3.60 -21.81
N ARG A 20 15.93 -4.74 -21.68
CA ARG A 20 15.39 -5.89 -20.95
C ARG A 20 15.21 -5.58 -19.46
N ALA A 21 16.23 -5.00 -18.82
CA ALA A 21 16.16 -4.58 -17.41
C ALA A 21 15.04 -3.55 -17.16
N SER A 22 14.81 -2.63 -18.10
CA SER A 22 13.74 -1.63 -17.99
C SER A 22 12.33 -2.22 -17.92
N LEU A 23 12.11 -3.43 -18.45
CA LEU A 23 10.82 -4.11 -18.32
C LEU A 23 10.55 -4.49 -16.86
N CYS A 24 11.51 -5.14 -16.20
CA CYS A 24 11.41 -5.46 -14.78
C CYS A 24 11.30 -4.20 -13.90
N ILE A 25 12.06 -3.14 -14.24
CA ILE A 25 12.01 -1.87 -13.50
C ILE A 25 10.61 -1.23 -13.63
N SER A 26 9.98 -1.31 -14.80
CA SER A 26 8.64 -0.78 -15.01
C SER A 26 7.63 -1.41 -14.06
N ASP A 27 7.69 -2.73 -13.88
CA ASP A 27 6.80 -3.44 -12.95
C ASP A 27 7.06 -3.01 -11.50
N LEU A 28 8.33 -2.94 -11.09
CA LEU A 28 8.71 -2.47 -9.75
C LEU A 28 8.27 -1.03 -9.45
N VAL A 29 8.30 -0.15 -10.45
CA VAL A 29 7.81 1.23 -10.30
C VAL A 29 6.29 1.24 -10.14
N ALA A 30 5.56 0.42 -10.88
CA ALA A 30 4.12 0.29 -10.71
C ALA A 30 3.77 -0.23 -9.31
N ASP A 31 4.51 -1.23 -8.80
CA ASP A 31 4.35 -1.75 -7.44
C ASP A 31 4.63 -0.69 -6.38
N LEU A 32 5.68 0.10 -6.56
CA LEU A 32 6.01 1.20 -5.64
C LEU A 32 4.87 2.23 -5.54
N ILE A 33 4.29 2.62 -6.68
CA ILE A 33 3.15 3.53 -6.73
C ILE A 33 1.95 2.93 -5.97
N ASN A 34 1.68 1.64 -6.15
CA ASN A 34 0.59 0.96 -5.46
C ASN A 34 0.80 0.94 -3.95
N ILE A 35 2.02 0.64 -3.49
CA ILE A 35 2.37 0.65 -2.06
C ILE A 35 2.20 2.04 -1.47
N GLN A 36 2.68 3.09 -2.16
CA GLN A 36 2.51 4.47 -1.73
C GLN A 36 1.03 4.84 -1.62
N ARG A 37 0.21 4.47 -2.62
CA ARG A 37 -1.23 4.70 -2.58
C ARG A 37 -1.89 4.03 -1.39
N VAL A 38 -1.58 2.76 -1.12
CA VAL A 38 -2.16 2.02 0.01
C VAL A 38 -1.72 2.64 1.34
N ARG A 39 -0.44 3.00 1.47
CA ARG A 39 0.08 3.69 2.65
C ARG A 39 -0.69 4.97 2.94
N ASP A 40 -0.96 5.78 1.92
CA ASP A 40 -1.58 7.10 2.09
C ASP A 40 -3.08 7.03 2.44
N VAL A 41 -3.76 5.93 2.07
CA VAL A 41 -5.18 5.72 2.40
C VAL A 41 -5.40 4.83 3.62
N LEU A 42 -4.34 4.27 4.20
CA LEU A 42 -4.43 3.41 5.36
C LEU A 42 -4.95 4.22 6.55
N ARG A 43 -6.14 3.86 7.05
CA ARG A 43 -6.74 4.55 8.20
C ARG A 43 -6.36 3.84 9.49
N PHE A 44 -5.97 4.63 10.49
CA PHE A 44 -5.82 4.12 11.84
C PHE A 44 -7.20 3.74 12.39
N ARG A 45 -7.26 2.62 13.13
CA ARG A 45 -8.52 2.15 13.70
C ARG A 45 -9.07 3.10 14.75
N GLY A 46 -8.22 3.83 15.46
CA GLY A 46 -8.61 4.64 16.63
C GLY A 46 -8.96 3.77 17.84
N GLU A 47 -9.37 4.41 18.93
CA GLU A 47 -9.99 3.71 20.04
C GLU A 47 -11.43 3.41 19.66
N LYS A 48 -11.86 2.14 19.72
CA LYS A 48 -13.23 1.74 19.37
C LYS A 48 -13.94 0.97 20.48
N GLY A 49 -13.26 0.69 21.60
CA GLY A 49 -13.75 -0.21 22.64
C GLY A 49 -13.81 -1.68 22.18
N THR A 50 -14.20 -2.57 23.09
CA THR A 50 -14.18 -4.03 22.86
C THR A 50 -15.07 -4.49 21.71
N THR A 51 -16.20 -3.80 21.48
CA THR A 51 -17.19 -4.14 20.46
C THR A 51 -17.46 -3.02 19.45
N GLY A 52 -16.65 -1.95 19.42
CA GLY A 52 -16.83 -0.84 18.49
C GLY A 52 -17.74 0.29 18.97
N THR A 53 -18.29 0.19 20.18
CA THR A 53 -19.27 1.14 20.74
C THR A 53 -18.67 2.17 21.70
N LEU A 54 -17.36 2.12 21.98
CA LEU A 54 -16.70 3.04 22.91
C LEU A 54 -17.29 3.06 24.35
N ALA A 55 -18.10 2.07 24.73
CA ALA A 55 -18.85 2.07 25.99
C ALA A 55 -17.99 2.19 27.25
N SER A 56 -16.81 1.54 27.28
CA SER A 56 -15.87 1.63 28.40
C SER A 56 -15.23 3.02 28.54
N LEU A 57 -14.93 3.67 27.41
CA LEU A 57 -14.40 5.03 27.38
C LEU A 57 -15.45 6.05 27.81
N LEU A 58 -16.67 5.92 27.29
CA LEU A 58 -17.79 6.78 27.66
C LEU A 58 -18.11 6.72 29.17
N ALA A 59 -18.08 5.52 29.75
CA ALA A 59 -18.27 5.34 31.19
C ALA A 59 -17.15 6.01 32.01
N GLY A 60 -15.89 5.91 31.56
CA GLY A 60 -14.75 6.58 32.17
C GLY A 60 -14.81 8.12 32.06
N CYS A 61 -15.44 8.64 31.00
CA CYS A 61 -15.66 10.07 30.77
C CYS A 61 -16.92 10.64 31.47
N VAL A 62 -17.54 9.89 32.40
CA VAL A 62 -18.80 10.30 33.09
C VAL A 62 -19.91 10.65 32.07
N GLY A 63 -19.98 9.92 30.96
CA GLY A 63 -21.01 10.11 29.92
C GLY A 63 -20.77 11.29 28.96
N ASN A 64 -19.66 12.02 29.10
CA ASN A 64 -19.35 13.13 28.20
C ASN A 64 -18.83 12.61 26.85
N HIS A 65 -19.68 12.69 25.81
CA HIS A 65 -19.37 12.26 24.45
C HIS A 65 -18.35 13.15 23.74
N GLU A 66 -18.31 14.45 24.04
CA GLU A 66 -17.34 15.38 23.41
C GLU A 66 -15.91 14.98 23.77
N LYS A 67 -15.68 14.61 25.04
CA LYS A 67 -14.38 14.09 25.48
C LYS A 67 -13.98 12.79 24.79
N VAL A 68 -14.95 11.92 24.46
CA VAL A 68 -14.66 10.66 23.76
C VAL A 68 -14.31 10.92 22.28
N ILE A 69 -14.90 11.96 21.67
CA ILE A 69 -14.58 12.39 20.31
C ILE A 69 -13.20 13.06 20.26
N ASP A 70 -12.84 13.83 21.27
CA ASP A 70 -11.51 14.46 21.37
C ASP A 70 -10.37 13.43 21.58
N LEU A 71 -10.69 12.21 22.02
CA LEU A 71 -9.73 11.11 22.22
C LEU A 71 -9.58 10.20 20.98
N ASP A 72 -10.50 10.27 20.01
CA ASP A 72 -10.48 9.46 18.76
C ASP A 72 -9.74 10.17 17.62
#